data_AF-A0A3C1QFG3-F1
#
_entry.id   AF-A0A3C1QFG3-F1
#
_cell.length_a   1.000
_cell.length_b   1.000
_cell.length_c   1.000
_cell.angle_alpha   90.00
_cell.angle_beta   90.00
_cell.angle_gamma   90.00
#
_symmetry.space_group_name_H-M   'P 1'
#
loop_
_entity.id
_entity.type
_entity.pdbx_description
1 polymer ?
#
loop_
_entity_poly.entity_id
_entity_poly.type
_entity_poly.pdbx_seq_one_letter_code
_entity_poly.pdbx_strand_id
1 'polypeptide(L)'
;MCARFHLVARQLRLRKEYRPTLEITDEYDLQDLFYALLRLQFDEVGTEEWTPPYADGARRTSYLLDWEKTVVVVKQTRSGLTSRDIAEQIATDKAHYSGRPNGATLLCFIYDPDGRVGNPRGLEADLSTVGDTYRVEVIVAPK
;
A
#
# COMPACT_ATOMS: atom_id res chain seq x y z
N MET A 1 1.34 10.84 4.08
CA MET A 1 0.17 10.59 3.20
C MET A 1 -0.68 9.43 3.71
N CYS A 2 -0.13 8.22 3.88
CA CYS A 2 -0.85 7.01 4.32
C CYS A 2 -1.76 7.20 5.55
N ALA A 3 -1.25 7.84 6.62
CA ALA A 3 -2.03 8.10 7.85
C ALA A 3 -3.26 9.01 7.65
N ARG A 4 -3.29 9.82 6.58
CA ARG A 4 -4.42 10.71 6.25
C ARG A 4 -5.28 10.18 5.10
N PHE A 5 -4.91 9.05 4.49
CA PHE A 5 -5.63 8.49 3.34
C PHE A 5 -7.12 8.27 3.66
N HIS A 6 -7.41 7.69 4.83
CA HIS A 6 -8.78 7.41 5.25
C HIS A 6 -9.63 8.69 5.39
N LEU A 7 -9.03 9.85 5.74
CA LEU A 7 -9.76 11.12 5.81
C LEU A 7 -10.24 11.56 4.42
N VAL A 8 -9.38 11.43 3.40
CA VAL A 8 -9.73 11.72 2.01
C VAL A 8 -10.80 10.74 1.52
N ALA A 9 -10.60 9.43 1.75
CA ALA A 9 -11.57 8.41 1.37
C ALA A 9 -12.96 8.65 2.00
N ARG A 10 -13.01 9.07 3.28
CA ARG A 10 -14.27 9.46 3.94
C ARG A 10 -14.88 10.72 3.34
N GLN A 11 -14.07 11.74 3.03
CA GLN A 11 -14.55 12.98 2.43
C GLN A 11 -15.21 12.74 1.07
N LEU A 12 -14.68 11.80 0.27
CA LEU A 12 -15.26 11.42 -1.02
C LEU A 12 -16.66 10.81 -0.89
N ARG A 13 -17.01 10.20 0.25
CA ARG A 13 -18.36 9.67 0.52
C ARG A 13 -19.38 10.79 0.81
N LEU A 14 -18.93 11.98 1.20
CA LEU A 14 -19.81 13.11 1.55
C LEU A 14 -20.15 13.95 0.31
N ARG A 15 -21.08 13.45 -0.50
CA ARG A 15 -21.55 14.12 -1.72
C ARG A 15 -22.96 14.66 -1.56
N LYS A 16 -23.23 15.82 -2.16
CA LYS A 16 -24.59 16.35 -2.28
C LYS A 16 -25.34 15.61 -3.40
N GLU A 17 -26.66 15.54 -3.29
CA GLU A 17 -27.57 15.18 -4.40
C GLU A 17 -27.32 13.80 -5.04
N TYR A 18 -26.97 12.77 -4.25
CA TYR A 18 -26.79 11.38 -4.73
C TYR A 18 -25.82 11.23 -5.92
N ARG A 19 -24.86 12.14 -6.07
CA ARG A 19 -23.90 12.08 -7.17
C ARG A 19 -22.92 10.91 -7.00
N PRO A 20 -22.53 10.23 -8.09
CA PRO A 20 -21.51 9.20 -8.02
C PRO A 20 -20.19 9.77 -7.50
N THR A 21 -19.43 8.89 -6.87
CA THR A 21 -18.12 9.16 -6.28
C THR A 21 -17.22 7.95 -6.44
N LEU A 22 -15.93 8.14 -6.19
CA LEU A 22 -14.99 7.03 -6.08
C LEU A 22 -15.23 6.32 -4.74
N GLU A 23 -15.71 5.08 -4.79
CA GLU A 23 -15.82 4.21 -3.62
C GLU A 23 -14.59 3.31 -3.57
N ILE A 24 -13.98 3.18 -2.39
CA ILE A 24 -12.80 2.32 -2.20
C ILE A 24 -13.29 0.95 -1.72
N THR A 25 -13.50 0.03 -2.66
CA THR A 25 -14.04 -1.31 -2.38
C THR A 25 -12.97 -2.40 -2.49
N ASP A 26 -11.97 -2.19 -3.34
CA ASP A 26 -10.84 -3.10 -3.49
C ASP A 26 -9.49 -2.39 -3.70
N GLU A 27 -8.45 -3.20 -3.95
CA GLU A 27 -7.09 -2.71 -4.13
C GLU A 27 -6.92 -1.83 -5.37
N TYR A 28 -7.74 -2.00 -6.42
CA TYR A 28 -7.67 -1.16 -7.62
C TYR A 28 -8.22 0.24 -7.33
N ASP A 29 -9.37 0.33 -6.66
CA ASP A 29 -9.93 1.62 -6.24
C ASP A 29 -8.96 2.36 -5.31
N LEU A 30 -8.33 1.62 -4.39
CA LEU A 30 -7.28 2.12 -3.49
C LEU A 30 -6.10 2.67 -4.29
N GLN A 31 -5.60 1.91 -5.28
CA GLN A 31 -4.50 2.31 -6.15
C GLN A 31 -4.83 3.61 -6.90
N ASP A 32 -6.02 3.74 -7.46
CA ASP A 32 -6.44 4.94 -8.21
C ASP A 32 -6.38 6.20 -7.34
N LEU A 33 -6.97 6.15 -6.13
CA LEU A 33 -6.93 7.28 -5.21
C LEU A 33 -5.52 7.54 -4.70
N PHE A 34 -4.78 6.50 -4.34
CA PHE A 34 -3.44 6.64 -3.79
C PHE A 34 -2.48 7.23 -4.81
N TYR A 35 -2.56 6.80 -6.08
CA TYR A 35 -1.75 7.35 -7.16
C TYR A 35 -2.07 8.82 -7.43
N ALA A 36 -3.35 9.21 -7.41
CA ALA A 36 -3.74 10.61 -7.51
C ALA A 36 -3.14 11.47 -6.38
N LEU A 37 -3.10 10.94 -5.14
CA LEU A 37 -2.48 11.63 -4.02
C LEU A 37 -0.95 11.69 -4.11
N LEU A 38 -0.30 10.66 -4.66
CA LEU A 38 1.15 10.68 -4.93
C LEU A 38 1.50 11.78 -5.93
N ARG A 39 0.71 11.94 -7.00
CA ARG A 39 0.89 13.01 -8.00
C ARG A 39 0.75 14.42 -7.44
N LEU A 40 0.15 14.60 -6.25
CA LEU A 40 0.13 15.89 -5.55
C LEU A 40 1.41 16.16 -4.74
N GLN A 41 2.21 15.13 -4.45
CA GLN A 41 3.39 15.24 -3.59
C GLN A 41 4.70 15.08 -4.37
N PHE A 42 4.65 14.45 -5.54
CA PHE A 42 5.81 14.16 -6.36
C PHE A 42 5.52 14.56 -7.81
N ASP A 43 6.47 15.27 -8.43
CA ASP A 43 6.38 15.69 -9.84
C ASP A 43 6.43 14.47 -10.77
N GLU A 44 7.30 13.50 -10.45
CA GLU A 44 7.42 12.24 -11.16
C GLU A 44 7.09 11.05 -10.24
N VAL A 45 6.13 10.24 -10.68
CA VAL A 45 5.76 8.98 -10.03
C VAL A 45 5.87 7.89 -11.08
N GLY A 46 6.86 7.02 -10.94
CA GLY A 46 7.01 5.83 -11.77
C GLY A 46 6.08 4.71 -11.32
N THR A 47 5.85 3.75 -12.20
CA THR A 47 5.08 2.54 -11.89
C THR A 47 5.81 1.31 -12.40
N GLU A 48 5.77 0.24 -11.62
CA GLU A 48 6.24 -1.08 -12.03
C GLU A 48 5.13 -2.12 -11.82
N GLU A 49 4.98 -3.03 -12.77
CA GLU A 49 4.08 -4.16 -12.64
C GLU A 49 4.90 -5.44 -12.42
N TRP A 50 4.43 -6.28 -11.52
CA TRP A 50 4.93 -7.65 -11.39
C TRP A 50 3.81 -8.61 -11.01
N THR A 51 4.03 -9.90 -11.21
CA THR A 51 3.05 -10.95 -10.90
C THR A 51 3.58 -11.79 -9.73
N PRO A 52 3.23 -11.44 -8.48
CA PRO A 52 3.65 -12.22 -7.33
C PRO A 52 2.98 -13.61 -7.30
N PRO A 53 3.63 -14.63 -6.72
CA PRO A 53 3.05 -15.96 -6.57
C PRO A 53 1.69 -15.99 -5.86
N TYR A 54 1.48 -15.07 -4.90
CA TYR A 54 0.23 -14.98 -4.13
C TYR A 54 -0.93 -14.34 -4.93
N ALA A 55 -0.67 -13.77 -6.10
CA ALA A 55 -1.66 -13.01 -6.87
C ALA A 55 -2.40 -13.84 -7.92
N ASP A 56 -2.16 -15.16 -7.99
CA ASP A 56 -2.85 -16.08 -8.91
C ASP A 56 -2.85 -15.59 -10.37
N GLY A 57 -1.67 -15.15 -10.84
CA GLY A 57 -1.50 -14.63 -12.20
C GLY A 57 -1.88 -13.15 -12.39
N ALA A 58 -2.52 -12.50 -11.41
CA ALA A 58 -2.84 -11.08 -11.48
C ALA A 58 -1.59 -10.22 -11.29
N ARG A 59 -1.47 -9.16 -12.11
CA ARG A 59 -0.42 -8.15 -11.96
C ARG A 59 -0.71 -7.26 -10.76
N ARG A 60 0.35 -6.90 -10.04
CA ARG A 60 0.35 -5.93 -8.94
C ARG A 60 1.21 -4.75 -9.33
N THR A 61 0.66 -3.56 -9.12
CA THR A 61 1.33 -2.29 -9.40
C THR A 61 2.04 -1.81 -8.14
N SER A 62 3.29 -1.41 -8.32
CA SER A 62 4.10 -0.73 -7.31
C SER A 62 4.46 0.67 -7.82
N TYR A 63 4.55 1.64 -6.91
CA TYR A 63 4.92 3.00 -7.26
C TYR A 63 6.40 3.25 -6.97
N LEU A 64 7.09 3.90 -7.89
CA LEU A 64 8.50 4.27 -7.78
C LEU A 64 8.59 5.77 -7.51
N LEU A 65 9.16 6.14 -6.37
CA LEU A 65 9.28 7.53 -5.89
C LEU A 65 10.75 7.89 -5.65
N ASP A 66 11.03 9.20 -5.61
CA ASP A 66 12.36 9.76 -5.33
C ASP A 66 13.44 9.09 -6.21
N TRP A 67 13.28 9.18 -7.53
CA TRP A 67 14.21 8.57 -8.50
C TRP A 67 14.38 7.06 -8.28
N GLU A 68 13.25 6.38 -8.04
CA GLU A 68 13.14 4.94 -7.78
C GLU A 68 13.81 4.45 -6.48
N LYS A 69 14.20 5.36 -5.58
CA LYS A 69 14.77 4.98 -4.27
C LYS A 69 13.75 4.39 -3.32
N THR A 70 12.49 4.79 -3.48
CA THR A 70 11.38 4.28 -2.66
C THR A 70 10.39 3.55 -3.55
N VAL A 71 10.16 2.28 -3.22
CA VAL A 71 9.07 1.48 -3.80
C VAL A 71 7.90 1.51 -2.83
N VAL A 72 6.70 1.83 -3.31
CA VAL A 72 5.48 1.78 -2.52
C VAL A 72 4.57 0.68 -3.05
N VAL A 73 4.20 -0.24 -2.17
CA VAL A 73 3.17 -1.26 -2.42
C VAL A 73 1.96 -0.91 -1.56
N VAL A 74 0.78 -0.93 -2.17
CA VAL A 74 -0.49 -0.72 -1.46
C VAL A 74 -1.28 -2.03 -1.42
N LYS A 75 -1.91 -2.32 -0.28
CA LYS A 75 -2.76 -3.48 -0.07
C LYS A 75 -4.01 -3.07 0.67
N GLN A 76 -5.15 -3.68 0.36
CA GLN A 76 -6.40 -3.49 1.09
C GLN A 76 -6.79 -4.76 1.85
N THR A 77 -7.18 -4.62 3.12
CA THR A 77 -7.76 -5.73 3.87
C THR A 77 -9.15 -6.06 3.33
N ARG A 78 -9.51 -7.34 3.34
CA ARG A 78 -10.83 -7.80 2.87
C ARG A 78 -11.23 -9.09 3.57
N SER A 79 -12.49 -9.48 3.43
CA SER A 79 -12.94 -10.80 3.90
C SER A 79 -12.10 -11.89 3.26
N GLY A 80 -11.59 -12.83 4.06
CA GLY A 80 -10.72 -13.91 3.61
C GLY A 80 -9.24 -13.54 3.43
N LEU A 81 -8.83 -12.30 3.77
CA LEU A 81 -7.41 -11.92 3.85
C LEU A 81 -7.03 -11.63 5.31
N THR A 82 -6.38 -12.60 5.94
CA THR A 82 -5.97 -12.51 7.35
C THR A 82 -4.68 -11.70 7.52
N SER A 83 -4.36 -11.30 8.75
CA SER A 83 -3.08 -10.65 9.05
C SER A 83 -1.88 -11.54 8.70
N ARG A 84 -2.04 -12.87 8.77
CA ARG A 84 -1.02 -13.83 8.34
C ARG A 84 -0.81 -13.76 6.83
N ASP A 85 -1.88 -13.76 6.05
CA ASP A 85 -1.79 -13.67 4.59
C ASP A 85 -1.12 -12.35 4.18
N ILE A 86 -1.45 -11.23 4.84
CA ILE A 86 -0.80 -9.94 4.62
C ILE A 86 0.70 -10.02 4.91
N ALA A 87 1.09 -10.67 6.01
CA ALA A 87 2.51 -10.85 6.36
C ALA A 87 3.25 -11.71 5.33
N GLU A 88 2.64 -12.79 4.83
CA GLU A 88 3.22 -13.66 3.79
C GLU A 88 3.38 -12.91 2.46
N GLN A 89 2.40 -12.08 2.09
CA GLN A 89 2.51 -11.21 0.91
C GLN A 89 3.62 -10.18 1.08
N ILE A 90 3.72 -9.53 2.24
CA ILE A 90 4.79 -8.55 2.50
C ILE A 90 6.16 -9.21 2.49
N ALA A 91 6.30 -10.42 3.03
CA ALA A 91 7.55 -11.18 2.95
C ALA A 91 7.95 -11.46 1.49
N THR A 92 6.98 -11.79 0.65
CA THR A 92 7.18 -12.00 -0.79
C THR A 92 7.62 -10.71 -1.49
N ASP A 93 6.94 -9.59 -1.20
CA ASP A 93 7.28 -8.27 -1.74
C ASP A 93 8.68 -7.83 -1.30
N LYS A 94 9.02 -8.01 -0.03
CA LYS A 94 10.35 -7.72 0.52
C LYS A 94 11.46 -8.43 -0.25
N ALA A 95 11.31 -9.73 -0.48
CA ALA A 95 12.29 -10.55 -1.16
C ALA A 95 12.44 -10.16 -2.65
N HIS A 96 11.33 -9.81 -3.30
CA HIS A 96 11.37 -9.32 -4.68
C HIS A 96 12.11 -7.98 -4.77
N TYR A 97 11.79 -7.03 -3.89
CA TYR A 97 12.31 -5.67 -3.96
C TYR A 97 13.70 -5.49 -3.34
N SER A 98 14.18 -6.41 -2.49
CA SER A 98 15.53 -6.35 -1.91
C SER A 98 16.65 -6.47 -2.95
N GLY A 99 16.36 -7.01 -4.13
CA GLY A 99 17.33 -7.15 -5.22
C GLY A 99 17.49 -5.91 -6.11
N ARG A 100 16.72 -4.83 -5.87
CA ARG A 100 16.76 -3.65 -6.74
C ARG A 100 18.06 -2.86 -6.53
N PRO A 101 18.76 -2.47 -7.62
CA PRO A 101 20.03 -1.74 -7.51
C PRO A 101 19.87 -0.34 -6.89
N ASN A 102 18.72 0.31 -7.09
CA ASN A 102 18.45 1.66 -6.59
C ASN A 102 17.45 1.70 -5.42
N GLY A 103 16.80 0.58 -5.10
CA GLY A 103 15.70 0.54 -4.13
C GLY A 103 16.22 0.52 -2.69
N ALA A 104 16.32 1.69 -2.07
CA ALA A 104 16.75 1.83 -0.68
C ALA A 104 15.63 1.58 0.32
N THR A 105 14.38 1.83 -0.06
CA THR A 105 13.21 1.71 0.83
C THR A 105 12.03 1.02 0.15
N LEU A 106 11.44 0.03 0.82
CA LEU A 106 10.13 -0.53 0.50
C LEU A 106 9.12 -0.05 1.54
N LEU A 107 8.10 0.68 1.10
CA LEU A 107 6.96 1.09 1.90
C LEU A 107 5.74 0.22 1.57
N CYS A 108 5.25 -0.55 2.52
CA CYS A 108 4.02 -1.32 2.40
C CYS A 108 2.89 -0.58 3.12
N PHE A 109 1.95 -0.01 2.37
CA PHE A 109 0.75 0.61 2.92
C PHE A 109 -0.41 -0.38 2.93
N ILE A 110 -0.90 -0.74 4.11
CA ILE A 110 -2.06 -1.59 4.34
C ILE A 110 -3.24 -0.71 4.71
N TYR A 111 -4.22 -0.63 3.82
CA TYR A 111 -5.48 0.06 4.07
C TYR A 111 -6.48 -0.90 4.71
N ASP A 112 -6.87 -0.61 5.96
CA ASP A 112 -7.77 -1.44 6.76
C ASP A 112 -9.02 -0.68 7.22
N PRO A 113 -9.93 -0.31 6.30
CA PRO A 113 -11.10 0.52 6.62
C PRO A 113 -12.07 -0.13 7.62
N ASP A 114 -12.04 -1.47 7.73
CA ASP A 114 -12.95 -2.26 8.57
C ASP A 114 -12.31 -2.69 9.91
N GLY A 115 -11.04 -2.35 10.17
CA GLY A 115 -10.34 -2.75 11.40
C GLY A 115 -10.14 -4.26 11.54
N ARG A 116 -9.85 -4.96 10.43
CA ARG A 116 -9.62 -6.41 10.40
C ARG A 116 -8.27 -6.80 11.02
N VAL A 117 -7.30 -5.90 11.05
CA VAL A 117 -6.02 -6.08 11.71
C VAL A 117 -6.21 -5.76 13.19
N GLY A 118 -6.29 -6.79 14.04
CA GLY A 118 -6.58 -6.61 15.47
C GLY A 118 -5.51 -5.81 16.26
N ASN A 119 -4.23 -5.91 15.87
CA ASN A 119 -3.14 -5.11 16.44
C ASN A 119 -2.29 -4.47 15.32
N PRO A 120 -2.74 -3.33 14.74
CA PRO A 120 -2.04 -2.66 13.65
C PRO A 120 -0.60 -2.29 14.00
N ARG A 121 -0.38 -1.76 15.21
CA ARG A 121 0.95 -1.33 15.66
C ARG A 121 1.92 -2.49 15.83
N GLY A 122 1.43 -3.63 16.34
CA GLY A 122 2.23 -4.86 16.43
C GLY A 122 2.64 -5.36 15.05
N LEU A 123 1.69 -5.42 14.10
CA LEU A 123 1.97 -5.84 12.73
C LEU A 123 2.98 -4.89 12.03
N GLU A 124 2.83 -3.57 12.21
CA GLU A 124 3.79 -2.58 11.71
C GLU A 124 5.20 -2.84 12.27
N ALA A 125 5.32 -3.10 13.57
CA ALA A 125 6.61 -3.34 14.24
C ALA A 125 7.25 -4.67 13.80
N ASP A 126 6.45 -5.74 13.69
CA ASP A 126 6.93 -7.08 13.34
C ASP A 126 7.41 -7.14 11.87
N LEU A 127 6.76 -6.38 10.99
CA LEU A 127 7.02 -6.42 9.55
C LEU A 127 7.92 -5.27 9.06
N SER A 128 8.16 -4.23 9.85
CA SER A 128 9.14 -3.21 9.47
C SER A 128 10.57 -3.70 9.75
N THR A 129 11.53 -3.25 8.95
CA THR A 129 12.94 -3.66 9.11
C THR A 129 13.85 -2.50 8.74
N VAL A 130 14.88 -2.27 9.54
CA VAL A 130 15.92 -1.27 9.26
C VAL A 130 17.20 -2.03 8.97
N GLY A 131 17.56 -2.14 7.68
CA GLY A 131 18.86 -2.65 7.24
C GLY A 131 19.77 -1.50 6.77
N ASP A 132 21.06 -1.79 6.61
CA ASP A 132 22.06 -0.79 6.23
C ASP A 132 21.84 -0.22 4.83
N THR A 133 21.40 -1.06 3.89
CA THR A 133 21.18 -0.70 2.48
C THR A 133 19.73 -0.75 2.04
N TYR A 134 18.88 -1.45 2.81
CA TYR A 134 17.48 -1.68 2.48
C TYR A 134 16.61 -1.57 3.72
N ARG A 135 15.67 -0.63 3.68
CA ARG A 135 14.68 -0.39 4.73
C ARG A 135 13.31 -0.86 4.27
N VAL A 136 12.58 -1.49 5.17
CA VAL A 136 11.16 -1.82 4.97
C VAL A 136 10.34 -1.09 6.01
N GLU A 137 9.35 -0.34 5.56
CA GLU A 137 8.40 0.36 6.42
C GLU A 137 7.00 -0.16 6.12
N VAL A 138 6.29 -0.61 7.14
CA VAL A 138 4.91 -1.05 7.04
C VAL A 138 4.03 -0.06 7.77
N ILE A 139 2.97 0.41 7.10
CA ILE A 139 2.00 1.33 7.67
C ILE A 139 0.61 0.74 7.51
N VAL A 140 -0.11 0.58 8.61
CA VAL A 140 -1.53 0.20 8.64
C VAL A 140 -2.37 1.43 8.97
N ALA A 141 -3.37 1.74 8.14
CA ALA A 141 -4.31 2.82 8.44
C ALA A 141 -5.72 2.53 7.90
N PRO A 142 -6.80 3.07 8.49
CA PRO A 142 -6.82 3.84 9.75
C PRO A 142 -6.48 2.99 10.99
N LYS A 143 -6.16 3.65 12.11
CA LYS A 143 -5.89 3.04 13.41
C LYS A 143 -6.41 3.92 14.55
#